data_AF-A0A538EVC2-F1
#
_entry.id   AF-A0A538EVC2-F1
#
_cell.length_a   1.000
_cell.length_b   1.000
_cell.length_c   1.000
_cell.angle_alpha   90.00
_cell.angle_beta   90.00
_cell.angle_gamma   90.00
#
_symmetry.space_group_name_H-M   'P 1'
#
loop_
_entity.id
_entity.type
_entity.pdbx_description
1 polymer ?
#
loop_
_entity_poly.entity_id
_entity_poly.type
_entity_poly.pdbx_seq_one_letter_code
_entity_poly.pdbx_strand_id
1 'polypeptide(L)' 'EAVRAVDAGEAAVAVLMRPTRIEDVFAVAQRGETMPQKSTYFYPKLVSGLLFLPL' A
#
# COMPACT_ATOMS: atom_id res chain seq x y z
N GLU A 1 -9.87 -5.61 -11.17
CA GLU A 1 -9.34 -6.97 -10.93
C GLU A 1 -10.07 -7.69 -9.81
N ALA A 2 -10.08 -7.16 -8.58
CA ALA A 2 -10.71 -7.83 -7.42
C ALA A 2 -12.18 -8.25 -7.64
N VAL A 3 -13.03 -7.35 -8.17
CA VAL A 3 -14.45 -7.67 -8.46
C VAL A 3 -14.57 -8.76 -9.52
N ARG A 4 -13.82 -8.62 -10.63
CA ARG A 4 -13.79 -9.62 -11.71
C ARG A 4 -13.40 -11.02 -11.21
N ALA A 5 -12.46 -11.11 -10.26
CA ALA A 5 -12.04 -12.39 -9.70
C ALA A 5 -13.16 -13.08 -8.91
N VAL A 6 -14.02 -12.31 -8.23
CA VAL A 6 -15.22 -12.85 -7.57
C VAL A 6 -16.26 -13.26 -8.60
N ASP A 7 -16.54 -12.40 -9.60
CA ASP A 7 -17.51 -12.69 -10.66
C ASP A 7 -17.14 -13.95 -11.48
N ALA A 8 -15.83 -14.20 -11.66
CA ALA A 8 -15.30 -15.38 -12.36
C ALA A 8 -15.19 -16.64 -11.47
N GLY A 9 -15.51 -16.56 -10.18
CA GLY A 9 -15.37 -17.67 -9.23
C GLY A 9 -13.94 -18.01 -8.82
N GLU A 10 -12.95 -17.17 -9.19
CA GLU A 10 -11.54 -17.33 -8.84
C GLU A 10 -11.24 -16.90 -7.38
N ALA A 11 -12.08 -16.04 -6.82
CA ALA A 11 -12.02 -15.59 -5.43
C ALA A 11 -13.39 -15.70 -4.77
N ALA A 12 -13.42 -16.08 -3.49
CA ALA A 12 -14.66 -16.17 -2.73
C ALA A 12 -15.22 -14.81 -2.32
N VAL A 13 -14.34 -13.83 -2.04
CA VAL A 13 -14.72 -12.50 -1.53
C VAL A 13 -13.70 -11.44 -1.98
N ALA A 14 -14.19 -10.23 -2.26
CA ALA A 14 -13.38 -9.03 -2.42
C ALA A 14 -13.76 -7.99 -1.35
N VAL A 15 -12.74 -7.44 -0.67
CA VAL A 15 -12.92 -6.36 0.31
C VAL A 15 -12.37 -5.07 -0.26
N LEU A 16 -13.23 -4.06 -0.42
CA LEU A 16 -12.86 -2.76 -0.94
C LEU A 16 -12.78 -1.77 0.21
N MET A 17 -11.61 -1.15 0.36
CA MET A 17 -11.35 -0.15 1.40
C MET A 17 -11.08 1.21 0.76
N ARG A 18 -11.40 2.28 1.49
CA ARG A 18 -11.08 3.65 1.08
C ARG A 18 -9.55 3.79 0.98
N PRO A 19 -9.01 4.40 -0.08
CA PRO A 19 -7.57 4.61 -0.18
C PRO A 19 -7.09 5.52 0.96
N THR A 20 -5.92 5.19 1.50
CA THR A 20 -5.22 6.03 2.48
C THR A 20 -4.76 7.32 1.82
N ARG A 21 -5.04 8.46 2.45
CA ARG A 21 -4.62 9.76 1.93
C ARG A 21 -3.15 10.01 2.23
N ILE A 22 -2.47 10.80 1.41
CA ILE A 22 -1.05 11.08 1.63
C ILE A 22 -0.82 11.88 2.93
N GLU A 23 -1.79 12.72 3.31
CA GLU A 23 -1.74 13.47 4.58
C GLU A 23 -1.71 12.53 5.80
N ASP A 24 -2.47 11.43 5.76
CA ASP A 24 -2.52 10.45 6.86
C ASP A 24 -1.18 9.72 7.01
N VAL A 25 -0.53 9.39 5.87
CA VAL A 25 0.81 8.78 5.86
C VAL A 25 1.84 9.69 6.52
N PHE A 26 1.84 10.98 6.16
CA PHE A 26 2.76 11.93 6.77
C PHE A 26 2.49 12.13 8.26
N ALA A 27 1.23 12.19 8.67
CA ALA A 27 0.87 12.34 10.07
C ALA A 27 1.35 11.15 10.91
N VAL A 28 1.24 9.91 10.41
CA VAL A 28 1.76 8.70 11.08
C VAL A 28 3.28 8.72 11.16
N ALA A 29 3.96 9.05 10.06
CA ALA A 29 5.43 9.11 10.01
C ALA A 29 6.01 10.18 10.95
N GLN A 30 5.36 11.35 11.07
CA GLN A 30 5.78 12.43 11.98
C GLN A 30 5.71 12.02 13.46
N ARG A 31 4.86 11.03 13.80
CA ARG A 31 4.79 10.46 15.15
C ARG A 31 5.83 9.35 15.39
N GLY A 32 6.66 9.02 14.39
CA GLY A 32 7.59 7.90 14.47
C GLY A 32 6.90 6.52 14.43
N GLU A 33 5.64 6.47 13.99
CA GLU A 33 4.85 5.25 13.89
C GLU A 33 4.92 4.65 12.48
N THR A 34 4.39 3.43 12.32
CA THR A 34 4.31 2.74 11.03
C THR A 34 2.87 2.50 10.62
N MET A 35 2.62 2.57 9.31
CA MET A 35 1.31 2.23 8.74
C MET A 35 1.04 0.72 8.90
N PRO A 36 -0.23 0.30 9.09
CA PRO A 36 -0.59 -1.11 9.07
C PRO A 36 -0.14 -1.82 7.78
N GLN A 37 0.20 -3.10 7.89
CA GLN A 37 0.66 -3.88 6.75
C GLN A 37 -0.36 -3.87 5.61
N LYS A 38 0.13 -3.63 4.38
CA LYS A 38 -0.67 -3.60 3.13
C LYS A 38 -1.78 -2.54 3.09
N SER A 39 -1.71 -1.50 3.94
CA SER A 39 -2.67 -0.40 3.96
C SER A 39 -2.38 0.72 2.95
N THR A 40 -1.22 0.69 2.30
CA THR A 40 -0.78 1.68 1.31
C THR A 40 -0.14 1.01 0.11
N TYR A 41 -0.45 1.49 -1.09
CA TYR A 41 0.18 1.09 -2.35
C TYR A 41 0.66 2.35 -3.09
N PHE A 42 1.98 2.56 -3.15
CA PHE A 42 2.59 3.68 -3.88
C PHE A 42 2.85 3.25 -5.33
N TYR A 43 2.33 4.02 -6.29
CA TYR A 43 2.52 3.79 -7.72
C TYR A 43 3.07 5.03 -8.44
N PRO A 44 4.13 4.91 -9.26
CA PRO A 44 4.95 3.71 -9.44
C PRO A 44 5.65 3.36 -8.12
N LYS A 45 5.97 2.08 -7.93
CA LYS A 45 6.69 1.65 -6.73
C LYS A 45 8.00 2.43 -6.67
N LEU A 46 8.26 3.06 -5.53
CA LEU A 46 9.48 3.82 -5.36
C LEU A 46 10.66 2.90 -5.66
N VAL A 47 11.53 3.33 -6.58
CA VAL A 47 12.78 2.63 -6.91
C VAL A 47 13.80 2.77 -5.75
N SER A 48 13.48 3.60 -4.76
CA SER A 48 14.28 3.77 -3.56
C SER A 48 14.19 2.55 -2.64
N GLY A 49 15.37 2.10 -2.18
CA GLY A 49 15.57 0.86 -1.43
C GLY A 49 16.96 0.24 -1.71
N LEU A 50 17.58 0.60 -2.84
CA LEU A 50 18.97 0.27 -3.16
C LEU A 50 19.87 1.50 -2.92
N LEU A 51 20.30 1.72 -1.67
CA LEU A 51 21.34 2.71 -1.36
C LEU A 51 22.66 1.95 -1.18
N PHE A 52 23.46 1.83 -2.24
CA PHE A 52 24.86 1.46 -2.09
C PHE A 52 25.62 2.72 -1.63
N LEU A 53 25.97 2.79 -0.35
CA LEU A 53 27.03 3.70 0.10
C LEU A 53 28.37 3.07 -0.30
N PRO A 54 29.18 3.68 -1.18
CA PRO A 54 30.58 3.29 -1.29
C PRO A 54 31.27 3.65 0.05
N LEU A 55 31.95 2.68 0.66
CA LEU A 55 32.93 2.93 1.72
C LEU A 55 34.14 3.67 1.15
#